data_AF-A0A2W7CJM6-F1
#
_entry.id   AF-A0A2W7CJM6-F1
#
_cell.length_a   1.000
_cell.length_b   1.000
_cell.length_c   1.000
_cell.angle_alpha   90.00
_cell.angle_beta   90.00
_cell.angle_gamma   90.00
#
_symmetry.space_group_name_H-M   'P 1'
#
loop_
_entity.id
_entity.type
_entity.pdbx_description
1 polymer ?
#
loop_
_entity_poly.entity_id
_entity_poly.type
_entity_poly.pdbx_seq_one_letter_code
_entity_poly.pdbx_strand_id
1 'polypeptide(L)'
;MLTEDEIYRLKQAIVATVASPLIGSIEDYTWEAIFHYVKDISLADPALGRSKLLYDAVDPATSTGWSLKSLQVNKKADFSVGTIYSYVIQRADVIKKATELGFPGLNENSLPEELGEAIVRHWNQKVEKDSLKQEVEASYEGILLKKIHGTEYIYCEYPLGQLDQSFFSWAWTVNKKNGKTGVGLQGSINGQAQLIWYKNQKQLFRFRVIPETAVPIRIERVRLTPTYYVSAILSALRDKNEEIS
;
A
#
# COMPACT_ATOMS: atom_id res chain seq x y z
N MET A 1 4.00 -11.02 10.22
CA MET A 1 2.65 -11.63 10.15
C MET A 1 1.82 -11.14 11.31
N LEU A 2 0.50 -11.09 11.16
CA LEU A 2 -0.38 -10.73 12.27
C LEU A 2 -0.54 -11.89 13.26
N THR A 3 -0.56 -11.57 14.55
CA THR A 3 -0.94 -12.50 15.62
C THR A 3 -2.46 -12.69 15.67
N GLU A 4 -2.96 -13.68 16.42
CA GLU A 4 -4.41 -13.90 16.57
C GLU A 4 -5.14 -12.69 17.18
N ASP A 5 -4.52 -12.03 18.16
CA ASP A 5 -5.06 -10.80 18.76
C ASP A 5 -5.10 -9.65 17.76
N GLU A 6 -4.03 -9.47 16.96
CA GLU A 6 -4.00 -8.46 15.90
C GLU A 6 -5.04 -8.75 14.81
N ILE A 7 -5.27 -10.02 14.46
CA ILE A 7 -6.33 -10.42 13.53
C ILE A 7 -7.71 -10.09 14.10
N TYR A 8 -7.92 -10.35 15.39
CA TYR A 8 -9.17 -9.99 16.08
C TYR A 8 -9.39 -8.47 16.06
N ARG A 9 -8.39 -7.68 16.46
CA ARG A 9 -8.43 -6.22 16.40
C ARG A 9 -8.69 -5.71 15.00
N LEU A 10 -8.07 -6.30 13.97
CA LEU A 10 -8.27 -5.92 12.58
C LEU A 10 -9.72 -6.14 12.15
N LYS A 11 -10.31 -7.28 12.52
CA LYS A 11 -11.73 -7.55 12.25
C LYS A 11 -12.64 -6.54 12.94
N GLN A 12 -12.41 -6.25 14.23
CA GLN A 12 -13.21 -5.27 14.98
C GLN A 12 -13.11 -3.87 14.38
N ALA A 13 -11.89 -3.44 14.03
CA ALA A 13 -11.65 -2.13 13.45
C ALA A 13 -12.32 -1.97 12.07
N ILE A 14 -12.30 -3.00 11.23
CA ILE A 14 -13.02 -3.02 9.95
C ILE A 14 -14.53 -2.91 10.19
N VAL A 15 -15.10 -3.69 11.12
CA VAL A 15 -16.54 -3.63 11.45
C VAL A 15 -16.93 -2.23 11.93
N ALA A 16 -16.21 -1.68 12.91
CA ALA A 16 -16.49 -0.36 13.46
C ALA A 16 -16.40 0.74 12.39
N THR A 17 -15.38 0.64 11.52
CA THR A 17 -15.16 1.60 10.44
C THR A 17 -16.27 1.56 9.39
N VAL A 18 -16.70 0.36 8.98
CA VAL A 18 -17.78 0.17 8.01
C VAL A 18 -19.14 0.57 8.59
N ALA A 19 -19.30 0.42 9.91
CA ALA A 19 -20.50 0.82 10.62
C ALA A 19 -20.67 2.35 10.70
N SER A 20 -19.58 3.10 10.68
CA SER A 20 -19.63 4.56 10.68
C SER A 20 -20.36 5.11 9.44
N PRO A 21 -21.36 6.00 9.60
CA PRO A 21 -22.00 6.66 8.46
C PRO A 21 -21.09 7.69 7.77
N LEU A 22 -20.01 8.12 8.42
CA LEU A 22 -19.07 9.11 7.89
C LEU A 22 -18.01 8.52 6.95
N ILE A 23 -17.78 7.21 7.04
CA ILE A 23 -16.71 6.55 6.29
C ILE A 23 -17.30 5.85 5.05
N GLY A 24 -16.93 6.35 3.87
CA GLY A 24 -17.36 5.81 2.59
C GLY A 24 -16.68 4.47 2.24
N SER A 25 -15.37 4.39 2.49
CA SER A 25 -14.48 3.28 2.14
C SER A 25 -13.26 3.29 3.06
N ILE A 26 -12.63 2.12 3.27
CA ILE A 26 -11.37 2.01 4.02
C ILE A 26 -10.21 2.35 3.08
N GLU A 27 -9.78 3.61 3.08
CA GLU A 27 -8.74 4.17 2.21
C GLU A 27 -7.82 5.12 2.95
N ASP A 28 -6.60 5.28 2.43
CA ASP A 28 -5.59 6.24 2.89
C ASP A 28 -5.49 6.24 4.44
N TYR A 29 -5.75 7.39 5.05
CA TYR A 29 -5.67 7.58 6.50
C TYR A 29 -6.58 6.65 7.31
N THR A 30 -7.73 6.23 6.76
CA THR A 30 -8.60 5.28 7.46
C THR A 30 -7.92 3.93 7.61
N TRP A 31 -7.22 3.47 6.57
CA TRP A 31 -6.46 2.22 6.64
C TRP A 31 -5.28 2.34 7.62
N GLU A 32 -4.56 3.46 7.57
CA GLU A 32 -3.45 3.73 8.48
C GLU A 32 -3.89 3.75 9.94
N ALA A 33 -5.02 4.40 10.25
CA ALA A 33 -5.57 4.46 11.60
C ALA A 33 -5.99 3.07 12.12
N ILE A 34 -6.63 2.27 11.28
CA ILE A 34 -6.92 0.86 11.60
C ILE A 34 -5.62 0.10 11.89
N PHE A 35 -4.61 0.26 11.03
CA PHE A 35 -3.35 -0.48 11.18
C PHE A 35 -2.61 -0.10 12.47
N HIS A 36 -2.58 1.18 12.83
CA HIS A 36 -2.00 1.65 14.09
C HIS A 36 -2.72 1.04 15.30
N TYR A 37 -4.05 1.02 15.29
CA TYR A 37 -4.84 0.34 16.33
C TYR A 37 -4.53 -1.17 16.41
N VAL A 38 -4.43 -1.82 15.25
CA VAL A 38 -4.12 -3.26 15.15
C VAL A 38 -2.72 -3.56 15.69
N LYS A 39 -1.74 -2.70 15.43
CA LYS A 39 -0.36 -2.89 15.86
C LYS A 39 -0.04 -2.29 17.23
N ASP A 40 -1.00 -1.63 17.86
CA ASP A 40 -0.79 -0.83 19.07
C ASP A 40 0.30 0.24 18.91
N ILE A 41 0.35 0.87 17.73
CA ILE A 41 1.29 1.94 17.41
C ILE A 41 0.58 3.28 17.59
N SER A 42 1.26 4.24 18.23
CA SER A 42 0.74 5.60 18.38
C SER A 42 0.54 6.28 17.03
N LEU A 43 -0.70 6.70 16.74
CA LEU A 43 -1.03 7.43 15.52
C LEU A 43 -0.85 8.94 15.74
N ALA A 44 -0.04 9.58 14.89
CA ALA A 44 0.12 11.03 14.93
C ALA A 44 -1.18 11.78 14.60
N ASP A 45 -1.41 12.91 15.28
CA ASP A 45 -2.55 13.78 15.02
C ASP A 45 -2.48 14.32 13.58
N PRO A 46 -3.47 14.03 12.73
CA PRO A 46 -3.47 14.46 11.34
C PRO A 46 -3.54 15.99 11.20
N ALA A 47 -4.00 16.72 12.22
CA ALA A 47 -4.06 18.18 12.22
C ALA A 47 -2.68 18.85 12.33
N LEU A 48 -1.66 18.14 12.83
CA LEU A 48 -0.29 18.67 12.98
C LEU A 48 0.52 18.65 11.66
N GLY A 49 -0.10 18.19 10.57
CA GLY A 49 0.54 18.06 9.27
C GLY A 49 1.31 16.74 9.14
N ARG A 50 1.45 16.26 7.90
CA ARG A 50 2.04 14.95 7.60
C ARG A 50 3.09 15.07 6.50
N SER A 51 4.29 14.55 6.76
CA SER A 51 5.31 14.36 5.72
C SER A 51 5.04 13.06 4.96
N LYS A 52 4.98 13.11 3.63
CA LYS A 52 4.83 11.92 2.79
C LYS A 52 6.15 11.15 2.70
N LEU A 53 6.34 10.20 3.62
CA LEU A 53 7.45 9.25 3.61
C LEU A 53 6.99 7.88 3.08
N LEU A 54 7.85 6.87 3.11
CA LEU A 54 7.53 5.53 2.59
C LEU A 54 6.70 4.71 3.57
N TYR A 55 7.05 4.78 4.85
CA TYR A 55 6.40 4.01 5.91
C TYR A 55 5.30 4.85 6.53
N ASP A 56 4.08 4.33 6.43
CA ASP A 56 2.88 4.97 6.93
C ASP A 56 2.69 4.66 8.43
N ALA A 57 3.23 3.54 8.90
CA ALA A 57 3.33 3.15 10.31
C ALA A 57 4.75 2.68 10.63
N VAL A 58 5.25 3.06 11.81
CA VAL A 58 6.56 2.61 12.33
C VAL A 58 6.39 2.22 13.78
N ASP A 59 6.79 1.00 14.12
CA ASP A 59 6.94 0.55 15.50
C ASP A 59 8.36 0.87 15.97
N PRO A 60 8.54 1.85 16.87
CA PRO A 60 9.85 2.24 17.36
C PRO A 60 10.47 1.20 18.30
N ALA A 61 9.69 0.29 18.89
CA ALA A 61 10.22 -0.73 19.79
C ALA A 61 10.98 -1.83 19.03
N THR A 62 10.59 -2.07 17.79
CA THR A 62 11.16 -3.13 16.93
C THR A 62 11.86 -2.58 15.68
N SER A 63 11.88 -1.25 15.50
CA SER A 63 12.34 -0.60 14.27
C SER A 63 11.69 -1.18 13.01
N THR A 64 10.41 -1.53 13.11
CA THR A 64 9.64 -2.12 11.99
C THR A 64 8.78 -1.07 11.31
N GLY A 65 8.91 -0.94 9.99
CA GLY A 65 8.14 0.00 9.18
C GLY A 65 7.20 -0.71 8.20
N TRP A 66 5.99 -0.17 8.04
CA TRP A 66 5.00 -0.64 7.07
C TRP A 66 4.63 0.45 6.07
N SER A 67 4.78 0.15 4.78
CA SER A 67 4.12 0.92 3.71
C SER A 67 2.71 0.35 3.50
N LEU A 68 1.69 1.15 3.79
CA LEU A 68 0.32 0.72 3.88
C LEU A 68 -0.45 1.08 2.61
N LYS A 69 -1.16 0.11 2.02
CA LYS A 69 -2.02 0.36 0.86
C LYS A 69 -3.35 -0.35 1.00
N SER A 70 -4.43 0.30 0.60
CA SER A 70 -5.74 -0.33 0.49
C SER A 70 -6.18 -0.31 -0.96
N LEU A 71 -6.65 -1.45 -1.49
CA LEU A 71 -7.02 -1.56 -2.90
C LEU A 71 -8.38 -2.22 -3.06
N GLN A 72 -9.29 -1.53 -3.76
CA GLN A 72 -10.48 -2.18 -4.25
C GLN A 72 -10.11 -3.01 -5.48
N VAL A 73 -10.25 -4.33 -5.38
CA VAL A 73 -10.05 -5.22 -6.53
C VAL A 73 -11.32 -5.26 -7.39
N ASN A 74 -11.15 -5.60 -8.67
CA ASN A 74 -12.27 -5.70 -9.62
C ASN A 74 -13.34 -6.68 -9.11
N LYS A 75 -14.61 -6.48 -9.51
CA LYS A 75 -15.77 -7.29 -9.07
C LYS A 75 -15.59 -8.81 -9.31
N LYS A 76 -14.78 -9.19 -10.30
CA LYS A 76 -14.48 -10.59 -10.65
C LYS A 76 -13.21 -11.14 -10.00
N ALA A 77 -12.46 -10.32 -9.26
CA ALA A 77 -11.25 -10.78 -8.61
C ALA A 77 -11.62 -11.76 -7.50
N ASP A 78 -10.98 -12.92 -7.56
CA ASP A 78 -11.06 -13.93 -6.52
C ASP A 78 -10.06 -13.58 -5.40
N PHE A 79 -10.42 -13.86 -4.16
CA PHE A 79 -9.52 -13.73 -3.00
C PHE A 79 -8.89 -15.10 -2.69
N SER A 80 -8.44 -15.78 -3.74
CA SER A 80 -7.72 -17.05 -3.61
C SER A 80 -6.22 -16.82 -3.59
N VAL A 81 -5.53 -17.65 -2.80
CA VAL A 81 -4.07 -17.78 -2.85
C VAL A 81 -3.62 -17.99 -4.29
N GLY A 82 -2.54 -17.33 -4.68
CA GLY A 82 -2.06 -17.37 -6.06
C GLY A 82 -2.67 -16.30 -6.98
N THR A 83 -3.72 -15.60 -6.56
CA THR A 83 -4.27 -14.49 -7.35
C THR A 83 -3.27 -13.33 -7.42
N ILE A 84 -3.03 -12.86 -8.64
CA ILE A 84 -2.15 -11.73 -8.92
C ILE A 84 -2.93 -10.42 -8.87
N TYR A 85 -2.38 -9.42 -8.20
CA TYR A 85 -2.87 -8.04 -8.23
C TYR A 85 -1.71 -7.06 -8.37
N SER A 86 -2.00 -5.81 -8.69
CA SER A 86 -1.00 -4.75 -8.75
C SER A 86 -1.46 -3.48 -8.06
N TYR A 87 -0.49 -2.68 -7.64
CA TYR A 87 -0.72 -1.41 -6.96
C TYR A 87 0.45 -0.47 -7.19
N VAL A 88 0.20 0.83 -7.01
CA VAL A 88 1.22 1.86 -7.14
C VAL A 88 2.11 1.83 -5.89
N ILE A 89 3.40 1.57 -6.08
CA ILE A 89 4.40 1.66 -4.99
C ILE A 89 4.99 3.05 -4.87
N GLN A 90 5.06 3.79 -5.97
CA GLN A 90 5.48 5.19 -5.95
C GLN A 90 5.04 5.93 -7.22
N ARG A 91 4.97 7.26 -7.11
CA ARG A 91 5.11 8.11 -8.30
C ARG A 91 6.60 8.15 -8.68
N ALA A 92 6.90 7.77 -9.91
CA ALA A 92 8.25 7.69 -10.45
C ALA A 92 8.36 8.59 -11.69
N ASP A 93 8.72 9.86 -11.47
CA ASP A 93 9.05 10.80 -12.55
C ASP A 93 10.55 10.72 -12.86
N VAL A 94 11.01 9.55 -13.33
CA VAL A 94 12.44 9.24 -13.49
C VAL A 94 13.11 10.10 -14.58
N ILE A 95 12.34 10.57 -15.57
CA ILE A 95 12.83 11.48 -16.61
C ILE A 95 13.14 12.86 -16.00
N LYS A 96 12.22 13.41 -15.19
CA LYS A 96 12.48 14.70 -14.52
C LYS A 96 13.66 14.60 -13.54
N LYS A 97 13.82 13.45 -12.89
CA LYS A 97 14.89 13.18 -11.91
C LYS A 97 16.16 12.58 -12.54
N ALA A 98 16.25 12.53 -13.86
CA ALA A 98 17.29 11.81 -14.59
C ALA A 98 18.71 12.15 -14.10
N THR A 99 19.02 13.45 -13.98
CA THR A 99 20.34 13.90 -13.50
C THR A 99 20.62 13.49 -12.06
N GLU A 100 19.67 13.66 -11.13
CA GLU A 100 19.81 13.25 -9.73
C GLU A 100 19.98 11.73 -9.58
N LEU A 101 19.40 10.98 -10.51
CA LEU A 101 19.53 9.53 -10.59
C LEU A 101 20.81 9.10 -11.31
N GLY A 102 21.61 10.01 -11.88
CA GLY A 102 22.85 9.67 -12.58
C GLY A 102 22.66 9.18 -14.02
N PHE A 103 21.55 9.55 -14.67
CA PHE A 103 21.24 9.25 -16.07
C PHE A 103 21.04 10.55 -16.88
N PRO A 104 22.08 11.40 -17.03
CA PRO A 104 21.94 12.64 -17.78
C PRO A 104 21.48 12.35 -19.22
N GLY A 105 20.40 12.99 -19.66
CA GLY A 105 19.82 12.82 -21.00
C GLY A 105 18.75 11.72 -21.13
N LEU A 106 18.42 11.01 -20.05
CA LEU A 106 17.33 10.02 -20.04
C LEU A 106 16.02 10.66 -20.51
N ASN A 107 15.37 10.03 -21.49
CA ASN A 107 14.10 10.49 -22.06
C ASN A 107 13.22 9.30 -22.47
N GLU A 108 12.02 9.57 -22.97
CA GLU A 108 11.05 8.50 -23.30
C GLU A 108 11.52 7.54 -24.41
N ASN A 109 12.50 7.95 -25.22
CA ASN A 109 13.07 7.15 -26.31
C ASN A 109 14.36 6.43 -25.90
N SER A 110 14.82 6.61 -24.66
CA SER A 110 15.94 5.85 -24.11
C SER A 110 15.66 4.35 -24.13
N LEU A 111 16.72 3.55 -24.06
CA LEU A 111 16.59 2.10 -24.09
C LEU A 111 15.77 1.60 -22.89
N PRO A 112 14.95 0.54 -23.05
CA PRO A 112 14.18 -0.05 -21.95
C PRO A 112 15.03 -0.36 -20.71
N GLU A 113 16.26 -0.82 -20.92
CA GLU A 113 17.20 -1.18 -19.88
C GLU A 113 17.67 0.05 -19.09
N GLU A 114 17.98 1.16 -19.77
CA GLU A 114 18.38 2.43 -19.14
C GLU A 114 17.24 3.02 -18.32
N LEU A 115 16.02 3.03 -18.87
CA LEU A 115 14.83 3.48 -18.16
C LEU A 115 14.54 2.59 -16.95
N GLY A 116 14.67 1.27 -17.12
CA GLY A 116 14.52 0.28 -16.07
C GLY A 116 15.49 0.50 -14.91
N GLU A 117 16.76 0.74 -15.22
CA GLU A 117 17.80 1.03 -14.22
C GLU A 117 17.48 2.32 -13.45
N ALA A 118 17.06 3.38 -14.15
CA ALA A 118 16.66 4.63 -13.51
C ALA A 118 15.44 4.43 -12.57
N ILE A 119 14.47 3.60 -12.95
CA ILE A 119 13.30 3.27 -12.14
C ILE A 119 13.70 2.54 -10.86
N VAL A 120 14.56 1.52 -10.98
CA VAL A 120 15.06 0.74 -9.84
C VAL A 120 15.88 1.62 -8.91
N ARG A 121 16.80 2.44 -9.46
CA ARG A 121 17.60 3.37 -8.66
C ARG A 121 16.73 4.38 -7.91
N HIS A 122 15.70 4.92 -8.56
CA HIS A 122 14.76 5.84 -7.91
C HIS A 122 13.99 5.19 -6.76
N TRP A 123 13.52 3.94 -6.93
CA TRP A 123 12.92 3.18 -5.85
C TRP A 123 13.91 2.92 -4.70
N ASN A 124 15.10 2.42 -5.01
CA ASN A 124 16.09 2.05 -4.00
C ASN A 124 16.55 3.26 -3.18
N GLN A 125 16.76 4.42 -3.81
CA GLN A 125 17.04 5.67 -3.09
C GLN A 125 15.89 6.08 -2.17
N LYS A 126 14.62 5.86 -2.57
CA LYS A 126 13.47 6.15 -1.71
C LYS A 126 13.45 5.23 -0.50
N VAL A 127 13.62 3.92 -0.70
CA VAL A 127 13.68 2.93 0.39
C VAL A 127 14.79 3.30 1.36
N GLU A 128 16.01 3.54 0.87
CA GLU A 128 17.16 3.88 1.70
C GLU A 128 16.94 5.18 2.49
N LYS A 129 16.60 6.28 1.81
CA LYS A 129 16.42 7.59 2.45
C LYS A 129 15.30 7.59 3.48
N ASP A 130 14.16 6.97 3.16
CA ASP A 130 13.02 6.97 4.06
C ASP A 130 13.22 5.98 5.22
N SER A 131 13.91 4.85 5.01
CA SER A 131 14.27 3.92 6.11
C SER A 131 15.18 4.59 7.12
N LEU A 132 16.24 5.26 6.64
CA LEU A 132 17.16 6.00 7.51
C LEU A 132 16.45 7.12 8.26
N LYS A 133 15.59 7.88 7.57
CA LYS A 133 14.85 9.00 8.18
C LYS A 133 13.82 8.55 9.21
N GLN A 134 13.26 7.35 9.04
CA GLN A 134 12.22 6.80 9.92
C GLN A 134 12.75 5.75 10.89
N GLU A 135 14.08 5.55 10.95
CA GLU A 135 14.74 4.58 11.82
C GLU A 135 14.19 3.14 11.68
N VAL A 136 13.94 2.74 10.43
CA VAL A 136 13.39 1.42 10.07
C VAL A 136 14.51 0.46 9.67
N GLU A 137 14.55 -0.70 10.34
CA GLU A 137 15.45 -1.82 10.03
C GLU A 137 14.70 -2.96 9.32
N ALA A 138 13.51 -3.29 9.81
CA ALA A 138 12.64 -4.31 9.21
C ALA A 138 11.50 -3.65 8.45
N SER A 139 11.34 -3.96 7.17
CA SER A 139 10.50 -3.18 6.27
C SER A 139 9.50 -4.06 5.54
N TYR A 140 8.23 -3.66 5.56
CA TYR A 140 7.10 -4.44 5.03
C TYR A 140 6.11 -3.60 4.21
N GLU A 141 5.38 -4.26 3.33
CA GLU A 141 4.16 -3.76 2.68
C GLU A 141 2.95 -4.36 3.38
N GLY A 142 2.09 -3.52 3.96
CA GLY A 142 0.81 -3.93 4.54
C GLY A 142 -0.36 -3.59 3.61
N ILE A 143 -0.91 -4.60 2.95
CA ILE A 143 -1.90 -4.43 1.89
C ILE A 143 -3.28 -4.94 2.32
N LEU A 144 -4.28 -4.05 2.36
CA LEU A 144 -5.67 -4.43 2.54
C LEU A 144 -6.40 -4.45 1.18
N LEU A 145 -6.68 -5.64 0.65
CA LEU A 145 -7.54 -5.78 -0.52
C LEU A 145 -9.01 -5.84 -0.07
N LYS A 146 -9.90 -5.24 -0.83
CA LYS A 146 -11.34 -5.19 -0.54
C LYS A 146 -12.17 -5.39 -1.80
N LYS A 147 -13.32 -6.05 -1.66
CA LYS A 147 -14.33 -6.10 -2.73
C LYS A 147 -15.20 -4.85 -2.71
N ILE A 148 -15.79 -4.53 -3.86
CA ILE A 148 -16.65 -3.33 -4.06
C ILE A 148 -17.82 -3.22 -3.07
N HIS A 149 -18.34 -4.34 -2.57
CA HIS A 149 -19.46 -4.35 -1.63
C HIS A 149 -19.05 -4.09 -0.18
N GLY A 150 -17.75 -4.14 0.16
CA GLY A 150 -17.25 -3.89 1.51
C GLY A 150 -17.68 -4.95 2.53
N THR A 151 -17.87 -6.19 2.10
CA THR A 151 -18.22 -7.35 2.95
C THR A 151 -17.09 -8.36 3.07
N GLU A 152 -16.11 -8.28 2.17
CA GLU A 152 -14.97 -9.19 2.08
C GLU A 152 -13.70 -8.37 1.92
N TYR A 153 -12.72 -8.70 2.76
CA TYR A 153 -11.40 -8.12 2.81
C TYR A 153 -10.36 -9.22 2.90
N ILE A 154 -9.15 -8.94 2.47
CA ILE A 154 -8.00 -9.79 2.71
C ILE A 154 -6.79 -8.90 3.00
N TYR A 155 -6.13 -9.17 4.13
CA TYR A 155 -4.89 -8.51 4.49
C TYR A 155 -3.71 -9.38 4.06
N CYS A 156 -2.76 -8.77 3.35
CA CYS A 156 -1.53 -9.38 2.89
C CYS A 156 -0.34 -8.58 3.42
N GLU A 157 0.73 -9.27 3.82
CA GLU A 157 1.97 -8.64 4.25
C GLU A 157 3.15 -9.21 3.44
N TYR A 158 4.05 -8.34 2.99
CA TYR A 158 5.24 -8.74 2.22
C TYR A 158 6.48 -8.03 2.73
N PRO A 159 7.66 -8.67 2.70
CA PRO A 159 8.92 -7.95 2.85
C PRO A 159 9.05 -6.86 1.78
N LEU A 160 9.43 -5.66 2.23
CA LEU A 160 9.75 -4.51 1.41
C LEU A 160 11.25 -4.26 1.51
N GLY A 161 11.92 -4.33 0.38
CA GLY A 161 13.34 -4.00 0.29
C GLY A 161 13.69 -3.34 -1.03
N GLN A 162 14.97 -3.08 -1.19
CA GLN A 162 15.55 -2.66 -2.45
C GLN A 162 15.36 -3.73 -3.53
N LEU A 163 15.28 -3.27 -4.77
CA LEU A 163 15.19 -4.11 -5.95
C LEU A 163 16.60 -4.31 -6.50
N ASP A 164 16.95 -5.54 -6.85
CA ASP A 164 18.18 -5.85 -7.57
C ASP A 164 17.91 -5.74 -9.08
N GLN A 165 18.54 -4.75 -9.72
CA GLN A 165 18.40 -4.50 -11.15
C GLN A 165 18.82 -5.72 -12.00
N SER A 166 19.78 -6.52 -11.53
CA SER A 166 20.33 -7.64 -12.30
C SER A 166 19.31 -8.76 -12.55
N PHE A 167 18.23 -8.81 -11.77
CA PHE A 167 17.16 -9.80 -11.95
C PHE A 167 16.12 -9.39 -12.99
N PHE A 168 16.08 -8.12 -13.39
CA PHE A 168 15.04 -7.61 -14.28
C PHE A 168 15.45 -7.65 -15.75
N SER A 169 14.57 -8.19 -16.58
CA SER A 169 14.52 -7.85 -18.00
C SER A 169 13.46 -6.78 -18.23
N TRP A 170 13.78 -5.80 -19.06
CA TRP A 170 12.93 -4.65 -19.33
C TRP A 170 12.44 -4.64 -20.77
N ALA A 171 11.14 -4.48 -20.95
CA ALA A 171 10.56 -4.35 -22.28
C ALA A 171 9.31 -3.47 -22.22
N TRP A 172 9.08 -2.71 -23.29
CA TRP A 172 7.79 -2.03 -23.43
C TRP A 172 6.66 -3.06 -23.53
N THR A 173 5.59 -2.82 -22.78
CA THR A 173 4.34 -3.59 -22.87
C THR A 173 3.83 -3.60 -24.31
N VAL A 174 3.01 -4.59 -24.68
CA VAL A 174 2.38 -4.67 -25.99
C VAL A 174 0.90 -4.36 -25.86
N ASN A 175 0.39 -3.46 -26.71
CA ASN A 175 -1.04 -3.19 -26.80
C ASN A 175 -1.74 -4.37 -27.48
N LYS A 176 -2.49 -5.13 -26.68
CA LYS A 176 -3.19 -6.35 -27.12
C LYS A 176 -4.18 -6.15 -28.26
N LYS A 177 -4.67 -4.92 -28.49
CA LYS A 177 -5.64 -4.66 -29.57
C LYS A 177 -4.98 -4.52 -30.94
N ASN A 178 -3.75 -4.00 -31.01
CA ASN A 178 -3.11 -3.65 -32.27
C ASN A 178 -1.67 -4.17 -32.42
N GLY A 179 -1.15 -4.89 -31.42
CA GLY A 179 0.20 -5.47 -31.43
C GLY A 179 1.34 -4.45 -31.34
N LYS A 180 1.03 -3.15 -31.23
CA LYS A 180 2.04 -2.09 -31.15
C LYS A 180 2.57 -1.94 -29.72
N THR A 181 3.70 -1.25 -29.60
CA THR A 181 4.26 -0.82 -28.31
C THR A 181 3.20 -0.08 -27.47
N GLY A 182 3.00 -0.57 -26.26
CA GLY A 182 2.13 0.00 -25.24
C GLY A 182 2.79 1.15 -24.49
N VAL A 183 2.07 1.70 -23.52
CA VAL A 183 2.48 2.89 -22.75
C VAL A 183 3.20 2.57 -21.44
N GLY A 184 3.27 1.29 -21.08
CA GLY A 184 3.97 0.82 -19.88
C GLY A 184 5.31 0.19 -20.22
N LEU A 185 6.33 0.46 -19.41
CA LEU A 185 7.60 -0.26 -19.41
C LEU A 185 7.53 -1.36 -18.35
N GLN A 186 7.63 -2.62 -18.76
CA GLN A 186 7.49 -3.79 -17.88
C GLN A 186 8.86 -4.31 -17.47
N GLY A 187 9.05 -4.48 -16.17
CA GLY A 187 10.16 -5.21 -15.58
C GLY A 187 9.72 -6.62 -15.22
N SER A 188 10.37 -7.62 -15.79
CA SER A 188 10.07 -9.05 -15.57
C SER A 188 11.23 -9.77 -14.88
N ILE A 189 10.92 -10.72 -14.01
CA ILE A 189 11.87 -11.69 -13.46
C ILE A 189 11.42 -13.07 -13.94
N ASN A 190 12.31 -13.84 -14.57
CA ASN A 190 12.00 -15.17 -15.13
C ASN A 190 10.74 -15.17 -16.03
N GLY A 191 10.58 -14.11 -16.84
CA GLY A 191 9.43 -13.93 -17.74
C GLY A 191 8.13 -13.48 -17.08
N GLN A 192 8.08 -13.37 -15.76
CA GLN A 192 6.90 -12.90 -15.02
C GLN A 192 7.01 -11.42 -14.72
N ALA A 193 5.95 -10.65 -15.03
CA ALA A 193 5.89 -9.23 -14.73
C ALA A 193 5.90 -9.00 -13.22
N GLN A 194 6.87 -8.21 -12.75
CA GLN A 194 7.02 -7.82 -11.34
C GLN A 194 6.77 -6.32 -11.15
N LEU A 195 7.12 -5.52 -12.16
CA LEU A 195 6.95 -4.07 -12.17
C LEU A 195 6.38 -3.60 -13.50
N ILE A 196 5.56 -2.55 -13.48
CA ILE A 196 5.22 -1.78 -14.68
C ILE A 196 5.30 -0.30 -14.35
N TRP A 197 6.10 0.45 -15.11
CA TRP A 197 6.13 1.90 -15.07
C TRP A 197 5.30 2.50 -16.20
N TYR A 198 4.32 3.33 -15.87
CA TYR A 198 3.53 4.07 -16.86
C TYR A 198 4.05 5.49 -16.99
N LYS A 199 4.67 5.80 -18.13
CA LYS A 199 5.29 7.11 -18.38
C LYS A 199 4.31 8.28 -18.28
N ASN A 200 3.11 8.13 -18.81
CA ASN A 200 2.09 9.19 -18.82
C ASN A 200 1.60 9.56 -17.40
N GLN A 201 1.48 8.56 -16.53
CA GLN A 201 0.99 8.74 -15.16
C GLN A 201 2.14 8.99 -14.17
N LYS A 202 3.38 8.73 -14.60
CA LYS A 202 4.58 8.77 -13.76
C LYS A 202 4.39 7.88 -12.54
N GLN A 203 3.86 6.68 -12.74
CA GLN A 203 3.53 5.74 -11.67
C GLN A 203 4.26 4.42 -11.90
N LEU A 204 4.86 3.92 -10.83
CA LEU A 204 5.45 2.59 -10.77
C LEU A 204 4.49 1.66 -10.04
N PHE A 205 4.01 0.65 -10.76
CA PHE A 205 3.19 -0.42 -10.24
C PHE A 205 4.08 -1.61 -9.87
N ARG A 206 3.73 -2.27 -8.77
CA ARG A 206 4.28 -3.56 -8.37
C ARG A 206 3.20 -4.63 -8.45
N PHE A 207 3.59 -5.81 -8.89
CA PHE A 207 2.75 -7.00 -8.88
C PHE A 207 3.02 -7.83 -7.64
N ARG A 208 1.96 -8.32 -7.01
CA ARG A 208 2.02 -9.24 -5.89
C ARG A 208 1.04 -10.38 -6.11
N VAL A 209 1.34 -11.48 -5.45
CA VAL A 209 0.51 -12.69 -5.41
C VAL A 209 -0.08 -12.78 -4.01
N ILE A 210 -1.37 -13.08 -3.88
CA ILE A 210 -1.97 -13.35 -2.57
C ILE A 210 -1.26 -14.57 -1.95
N PRO A 211 -0.57 -14.43 -0.80
CA PRO A 211 0.17 -15.50 -0.17
C PRO A 211 -0.75 -16.43 0.62
N GLU A 212 -0.25 -17.60 0.99
CA GLU A 212 -0.94 -18.52 1.91
C GLU A 212 -1.16 -17.92 3.30
N THR A 213 -0.28 -17.00 3.71
CA THR A 213 -0.33 -16.29 4.99
C THR A 213 -1.33 -15.12 5.01
N ALA A 214 -2.07 -14.92 3.92
CA ALA A 214 -3.05 -13.84 3.84
C ALA A 214 -4.21 -14.08 4.83
N VAL A 215 -4.70 -13.00 5.44
CA VAL A 215 -5.75 -13.05 6.45
C VAL A 215 -7.09 -12.68 5.82
N PRO A 216 -7.99 -13.65 5.55
CA PRO A 216 -9.31 -13.36 5.01
C PRO A 216 -10.24 -12.84 6.10
N ILE A 217 -11.00 -11.79 5.78
CA ILE A 217 -11.94 -11.17 6.72
C ILE A 217 -13.28 -11.01 6.02
N ARG A 218 -14.30 -11.64 6.60
CA ARG A 218 -15.69 -11.50 6.18
C ARG A 218 -16.47 -10.81 7.28
N ILE A 219 -17.24 -9.81 6.89
CA ILE A 219 -18.08 -9.03 7.80
C ILE A 219 -19.49 -8.91 7.23
N GLU A 220 -20.44 -8.70 8.14
CA GLU A 220 -21.74 -8.15 7.77
C GLU A 220 -21.62 -6.63 7.70
N ARG A 221 -22.14 -6.04 6.62
CA ARG A 221 -22.12 -4.59 6.44
C ARG A 221 -23.38 -3.97 7.01
N VAL A 222 -23.30 -3.52 8.25
CA VAL A 222 -24.37 -2.78 8.93
C VAL A 222 -23.91 -1.36 9.19
N ARG A 223 -24.58 -0.35 8.61
CA ARG A 223 -24.32 1.06 8.92
C ARG A 223 -25.18 1.53 10.08
N LEU A 224 -24.58 2.28 11.00
CA LEU A 224 -25.30 2.96 12.07
C LEU A 224 -26.07 4.15 11.50
N THR A 225 -27.21 4.46 12.11
CA THR A 225 -27.89 5.73 11.85
C THR A 225 -27.04 6.88 12.41
N PRO A 226 -27.10 8.09 11.82
CA PRO A 226 -26.34 9.25 12.32
C PRO A 226 -26.60 9.52 13.81
N THR A 227 -27.85 9.41 14.27
CA THR A 227 -28.21 9.60 15.68
C THR A 227 -27.51 8.60 16.59
N TYR A 228 -27.57 7.30 16.25
CA TYR A 228 -26.95 6.26 17.06
C TYR A 228 -25.42 6.39 17.08
N TYR A 229 -24.83 6.72 15.93
CA TYR A 229 -23.40 6.98 15.82
C TYR A 229 -22.95 8.12 16.74
N VAL A 230 -23.65 9.26 16.71
CA VAL A 230 -23.35 10.41 17.58
C VAL A 230 -23.52 10.04 19.05
N SER A 231 -24.59 9.34 19.42
CA SER A 231 -24.78 8.92 20.82
C SER A 231 -23.67 7.98 21.30
N ALA A 232 -23.22 7.05 20.46
CA ALA A 232 -22.14 6.12 20.81
C ALA A 232 -20.81 6.86 21.03
N ILE A 233 -20.48 7.83 20.16
CA ILE A 233 -19.27 8.66 20.32
C ILE A 233 -19.35 9.50 21.60
N LEU A 234 -20.47 10.20 21.83
CA LEU A 234 -20.63 11.03 23.01
C LEU A 234 -20.55 10.21 24.31
N SER A 235 -21.06 8.97 24.30
CA SER A 235 -20.89 8.05 25.43
C SER A 235 -19.42 7.72 25.65
N ALA A 236 -18.71 7.25 24.62
CA ALA A 236 -17.30 6.88 24.73
C ALA A 236 -16.40 8.05 25.16
N LEU A 237 -16.71 9.28 24.73
CA LEU A 237 -15.98 10.47 25.15
C LEU A 237 -16.23 10.83 26.62
N ARG A 238 -17.42 10.56 27.16
CA ARG A 238 -17.73 10.78 28.59
C ARG A 238 -16.98 9.78 29.45
N ASP A 239 -17.06 8.49 29.11
CA ASP A 239 -16.39 7.43 29.86
C ASP A 239 -14.87 7.69 29.95
N LYS A 240 -14.26 8.15 28.85
CA LYS A 240 -12.84 8.52 28.83
C LYS A 240 -12.51 9.73 29.71
N ASN A 241 -13.41 10.70 29.84
CA ASN A 241 -13.18 11.86 30.71
C ASN A 241 -13.33 11.50 32.19
N GLU A 242 -14.18 10.52 32.52
CA GLU A 242 -14.34 10.01 33.88
C GLU A 242 -13.15 9.14 34.33
N GLU A 243 -12.47 8.45 33.41
CA GLU A 243 -11.21 7.72 33.71
C GLU A 243 -10.00 8.64 34.01
N ILE A 244 -10.06 9.90 33.58
CA ILE A 244 -8.96 10.89 33.71
C ILE A 244 -9.16 11.80 34.94
N SER A 245 -10.36 11.80 35.55
CA SER A 245 -10.74 12.60 36.72
C SER A 245 -10.67 11.83 38.03
#